data_AF-A0A7X6P9S8-F1
#
_entry.id   AF-A0A7X6P9S8-F1
#
_cell.length_a   1.000
_cell.length_b   1.000
_cell.length_c   1.000
_cell.angle_alpha   90.00
_cell.angle_beta   90.00
_cell.angle_gamma   90.00
#
_symmetry.space_group_name_H-M   'P 1'
#
loop_
_entity.id
_entity.type
_entity.pdbx_description
1 polymer ?
#
loop_
_entity_poly.entity_id
_entity_poly.type
_entity_poly.pdbx_seq_one_letter_code
_entity_poly.pdbx_strand_id
1 'polypeptide(L)'
;MRKIERGINFGETLALTKRSSLNIGKKKDKKSTIKKNMNKLQKFMIQIFSLLFGDFNGVQVFLYPMTLFCWVDTNSFLYAATGLLTTQKHFFPLAVFLLIFIFILFLVLKNVSGIYDAIYPLQEGDKAVFRQVVINLHKFLLIVIIAAALLYVVSVFLKYYYDIRIPLKSIYPVAIRFLGIFLLLFYGLRFIWIKPFRENEFDTQKAYIKLRMDYKAHRNLYSAHALFYVLMVIVGAFIYNILILDVLYRIFGWLNFSPNLYFTPPASIFALLYNIFIIAIALLLSNLLFSPLVKAITYIAEKLHPHLYLAKAAADNDETDQIC
;
A
#
# COMPACT_ATOMS: atom_id res chain seq x y z
N MET A 1 6.00 -18.95 -48.64
CA MET A 1 5.19 -19.65 -47.62
C MET A 1 4.72 -18.65 -46.57
N ARG A 2 3.41 -18.37 -46.58
CA ARG A 2 2.51 -17.66 -45.62
C ARG A 2 3.06 -16.48 -44.79
N LYS A 3 2.83 -15.27 -45.30
CA LYS A 3 2.46 -14.07 -44.52
C LYS A 3 1.27 -14.43 -43.62
N ILE A 4 1.40 -14.22 -42.30
CA ILE A 4 0.26 -14.20 -41.38
C ILE A 4 -0.04 -12.72 -41.12
N GLU A 5 -0.97 -12.18 -41.90
CA GLU A 5 -1.66 -10.92 -41.60
C GLU A 5 -2.52 -11.14 -40.36
N ARG A 6 -2.10 -10.57 -39.23
CA ARG A 6 -3.00 -10.34 -38.09
C ARG A 6 -3.52 -8.92 -38.23
N GLY A 7 -4.60 -8.78 -39.01
CA GLY A 7 -5.44 -7.59 -38.97
C GLY A 7 -5.97 -7.41 -37.56
N ILE A 8 -5.63 -6.29 -36.93
CA ILE A 8 -6.30 -5.83 -35.72
C ILE A 8 -7.73 -5.52 -36.16
N ASN A 9 -8.70 -6.25 -35.60
CA ASN A 9 -10.10 -6.13 -35.97
C ASN A 9 -10.64 -4.80 -35.45
N PHE A 10 -10.50 -3.73 -36.23
CA PHE A 10 -10.88 -2.34 -35.88
C PHE A 10 -12.34 -2.21 -35.39
N GLY A 11 -13.22 -3.11 -35.84
CA GLY A 11 -14.61 -3.19 -35.36
C GLY A 11 -14.74 -3.55 -33.87
N GLU A 12 -13.83 -4.36 -33.31
CA GLU A 12 -13.82 -4.70 -31.88
C GLU A 12 -13.33 -3.53 -31.04
N THR A 13 -12.32 -2.78 -31.50
CA THR A 13 -11.75 -1.63 -30.80
C THR A 13 -12.74 -0.46 -30.74
N LEU A 14 -13.39 -0.12 -31.85
CA LEU A 14 -14.47 0.88 -31.91
C LEU A 14 -15.70 0.48 -31.10
N ALA A 15 -16.07 -0.80 -31.12
CA ALA A 15 -17.15 -1.33 -30.27
C ALA A 15 -16.80 -1.27 -28.78
N LEU A 16 -15.53 -1.47 -28.41
CA LEU A 16 -15.03 -1.33 -27.04
C LEU A 16 -15.04 0.13 -26.58
N THR A 17 -14.66 1.08 -27.43
CA THR A 17 -14.65 2.53 -27.12
C THR A 17 -16.07 3.08 -27.01
N LYS A 18 -16.99 2.67 -27.89
CA LYS A 18 -18.41 3.05 -27.83
C LYS A 18 -19.16 2.38 -26.67
N ARG A 19 -18.80 1.14 -26.32
CA ARG A 19 -19.29 0.50 -25.08
C ARG A 19 -18.71 1.15 -23.83
N SER A 20 -17.45 1.60 -23.85
CA SER A 20 -16.85 2.29 -22.71
C SER A 20 -17.55 3.63 -22.46
N SER A 21 -17.82 4.43 -23.49
CA SER A 21 -18.50 5.73 -23.33
C SER A 21 -19.95 5.59 -22.84
N LEU A 22 -20.71 4.60 -23.35
CA LEU A 22 -22.07 4.30 -22.86
C LEU A 22 -22.09 3.78 -21.42
N ASN A 23 -21.11 2.94 -21.04
CA ASN A 23 -20.97 2.46 -19.67
C ASN A 23 -20.54 3.59 -18.73
N ILE A 24 -19.67 4.51 -19.16
CA ILE A 24 -19.25 5.68 -18.39
C ILE A 24 -20.45 6.61 -18.10
N GLY A 25 -21.37 6.79 -19.06
CA GLY A 25 -22.62 7.55 -18.89
C GLY A 25 -23.53 6.93 -17.81
N LYS A 26 -23.91 5.65 -17.96
CA LYS A 26 -24.71 4.91 -16.96
C LYS A 26 -24.02 4.84 -15.59
N LYS A 27 -22.69 4.83 -15.56
CA LYS A 27 -21.85 4.82 -14.35
C LYS A 27 -21.88 6.16 -13.61
N LYS A 28 -21.83 7.29 -14.33
CA LYS A 28 -21.99 8.63 -13.73
C LYS A 28 -23.37 8.78 -13.09
N ASP A 29 -24.42 8.31 -13.75
CA ASP A 29 -25.78 8.36 -13.22
C ASP A 29 -25.93 7.53 -11.94
N LYS A 30 -25.54 6.24 -11.96
CA LYS A 30 -25.64 5.36 -10.79
C LYS A 30 -24.75 5.81 -9.62
N LYS A 31 -23.56 6.37 -9.90
CA LYS A 31 -22.66 6.97 -8.91
C LYS A 31 -23.27 8.21 -8.26
N SER A 32 -24.00 9.03 -9.03
CA SER A 32 -24.72 10.20 -8.50
C SER A 32 -25.84 9.78 -7.54
N THR A 33 -26.59 8.72 -7.87
CA THR A 33 -27.75 8.26 -7.08
C THR A 33 -27.32 7.65 -5.74
N ILE A 34 -26.28 6.82 -5.73
CA ILE A 34 -25.76 6.19 -4.49
C ILE A 34 -25.10 7.25 -3.59
N LYS A 35 -24.33 8.17 -4.17
CA LYS A 35 -23.71 9.28 -3.43
C LYS A 35 -24.76 10.22 -2.82
N LYS A 36 -25.97 10.31 -3.41
CA LYS A 36 -27.09 11.10 -2.87
C LYS A 36 -27.73 10.45 -1.63
N ASN A 37 -27.72 9.12 -1.51
CA ASN A 37 -28.37 8.38 -0.42
C ASN A 37 -27.47 8.06 0.80
N MET A 38 -26.17 8.38 0.76
CA MET A 38 -25.27 8.16 1.89
C MET A 38 -25.34 9.29 2.93
N ASN A 39 -25.47 8.91 4.20
CA ASN A 39 -25.44 9.83 5.34
C ASN A 39 -24.10 10.58 5.43
N LYS A 40 -24.10 11.83 5.92
CA LYS A 40 -22.91 12.68 6.05
C LYS A 40 -21.78 11.99 6.84
N LEU A 41 -22.13 11.29 7.92
CA LEU A 41 -21.18 10.54 8.76
C LEU A 41 -20.47 9.42 7.99
N GLN A 42 -21.20 8.66 7.17
CA GLN A 42 -20.62 7.57 6.38
C GLN A 42 -19.61 8.11 5.37
N LYS A 43 -19.94 9.21 4.68
CA LYS A 43 -19.02 9.87 3.74
C LYS A 43 -17.74 10.34 4.44
N PHE A 44 -17.87 10.91 5.63
CA PHE A 44 -16.73 11.36 6.42
C PHE A 44 -15.83 10.20 6.87
N MET A 45 -16.41 9.13 7.41
CA MET A 45 -15.67 7.94 7.83
C MET A 45 -14.90 7.30 6.66
N ILE A 46 -15.54 7.22 5.49
CA ILE A 46 -14.93 6.70 4.26
C ILE A 46 -13.76 7.58 3.81
N GLN A 47 -13.91 8.91 3.88
CA GLN A 47 -12.83 9.83 3.51
C GLN A 47 -11.64 9.64 4.44
N ILE A 48 -11.85 9.60 5.76
CA ILE A 48 -10.80 9.34 6.74
C ILE A 48 -10.14 7.99 6.46
N PHE A 49 -10.93 6.95 6.22
CA PHE A 49 -10.38 5.62 5.96
C PHE A 49 -9.52 5.60 4.69
N SER A 50 -9.95 6.29 3.63
CA SER A 50 -9.15 6.45 2.41
C SER A 50 -7.86 7.23 2.63
N LEU A 51 -7.88 8.22 3.54
CA LEU A 51 -6.70 9.03 3.88
C LEU A 51 -5.70 8.24 4.72
N LEU A 52 -6.16 7.37 5.62
CA LEU A 52 -5.31 6.60 6.52
C LEU A 52 -4.73 5.34 5.86
N PHE A 53 -5.49 4.68 5.00
CA PHE A 53 -5.15 3.37 4.43
C PHE A 53 -4.96 3.38 2.91
N GLY A 54 -5.17 4.51 2.22
CA GLY A 54 -5.10 4.61 0.76
C GLY A 54 -3.79 4.15 0.10
N ASP A 55 -3.89 3.69 -1.15
CA ASP A 55 -2.82 3.36 -2.10
C ASP A 55 -1.53 2.81 -1.49
N PHE A 56 -0.49 3.64 -1.33
CA PHE A 56 0.81 3.25 -0.78
C PHE A 56 1.15 3.93 0.55
N ASN A 57 0.14 4.50 1.24
CA ASN A 57 0.29 4.98 2.61
C ASN A 57 0.95 3.92 3.51
N GLY A 58 1.88 4.36 4.35
CA GLY A 58 2.69 3.54 5.24
C GLY A 58 4.11 3.32 4.74
N VAL A 59 4.38 3.47 3.44
CA VAL A 59 5.72 3.20 2.87
C VAL A 59 6.77 4.17 3.40
N GLN A 60 6.38 5.40 3.71
CA GLN A 60 7.25 6.44 4.24
C GLN A 60 7.86 6.06 5.58
N VAL A 61 7.11 5.34 6.43
CA VAL A 61 7.60 4.86 7.73
C VAL A 61 8.71 3.82 7.55
N PHE A 62 8.63 2.99 6.51
CA PHE A 62 9.70 2.02 6.22
C PHE A 62 10.88 2.66 5.49
N LEU A 63 10.66 3.64 4.62
CA LEU A 63 11.73 4.37 3.94
C LEU A 63 12.49 5.30 4.88
N TYR A 64 11.79 5.99 5.78
CA TYR A 64 12.35 6.92 6.76
C TYR A 64 11.72 6.67 8.15
N PRO A 65 12.20 5.68 8.92
CA PRO A 65 11.63 5.37 10.25
C PRO A 65 11.61 6.56 11.22
N MET A 66 12.50 7.53 11.02
CA MET A 66 12.53 8.77 11.81
C MET A 66 11.22 9.57 11.72
N THR A 67 10.46 9.45 10.63
CA THR A 67 9.15 10.12 10.50
C THR A 67 8.06 9.49 11.36
N LEU A 68 8.29 8.30 11.93
CA LEU A 68 7.42 7.75 12.97
C LEU A 68 7.84 8.30 14.34
N PHE A 69 9.15 8.39 14.59
CA PHE A 69 9.70 8.88 15.85
C PHE A 69 9.44 10.36 16.10
N CYS A 70 9.13 11.16 15.07
CA CYS A 70 8.72 12.55 15.28
C CYS A 70 7.43 12.70 16.09
N TRP A 71 6.59 11.65 16.14
CA TRP A 71 5.35 11.64 16.91
C TRP A 71 5.53 11.15 18.33
N VAL A 72 6.72 10.66 18.68
CA VAL A 72 6.96 9.90 19.90
C VAL A 72 8.06 10.57 20.69
N ASP A 73 7.89 10.66 22.01
CA ASP A 73 8.97 11.12 22.86
C ASP A 73 10.09 10.07 22.93
N THR A 74 11.27 10.42 22.39
CA THR A 74 12.43 9.52 22.27
C THR A 74 12.89 8.96 23.62
N ASN A 75 12.83 9.76 24.68
CA ASN A 75 13.25 9.34 26.01
C ASN A 75 12.30 8.29 26.58
N SER A 76 10.99 8.53 26.47
CA SER A 76 9.96 7.58 26.89
C SER A 76 10.03 6.28 26.09
N PHE A 77 10.27 6.35 24.78
CA PHE A 77 10.45 5.18 23.93
C PHE A 77 11.69 4.39 24.34
N LEU A 78 12.83 5.05 24.54
CA LEU A 78 14.07 4.40 24.96
C LEU A 78 13.90 3.72 26.33
N TYR A 79 13.22 4.37 27.26
CA TYR A 79 12.92 3.81 28.57
C TYR A 79 12.02 2.57 28.48
N ALA A 80 10.96 2.63 27.66
CA ALA A 80 10.06 1.52 27.44
C ALA A 80 10.74 0.34 26.72
N ALA A 81 11.53 0.62 25.68
CA ALA A 81 12.28 -0.40 24.94
C ALA A 81 13.35 -1.07 25.80
N THR A 82 14.09 -0.27 26.59
CA THR A 82 15.09 -0.80 27.52
C THR A 82 14.43 -1.65 28.60
N GLY A 83 13.32 -1.19 29.18
CA GLY A 83 12.55 -1.96 30.15
C GLY A 83 12.08 -3.31 29.58
N LEU A 84 11.57 -3.31 28.34
CA LEU A 84 11.13 -4.53 27.67
C LEU A 84 12.29 -5.52 27.42
N LEU A 85 13.49 -5.01 27.10
CA LEU A 85 14.67 -5.82 26.81
C LEU A 85 15.46 -6.26 28.06
N THR A 86 15.24 -5.60 29.21
CA THR A 86 16.03 -5.84 30.44
C THR A 86 15.18 -6.44 31.55
N THR A 87 14.26 -5.68 32.12
CA THR A 87 13.48 -6.04 33.30
C THR A 87 12.28 -6.92 32.97
N GLN A 88 11.68 -6.74 31.80
CA GLN A 88 10.38 -7.34 31.42
C GLN A 88 10.50 -8.20 30.16
N LYS A 89 11.61 -8.95 30.05
CA LYS A 89 11.96 -9.79 28.88
C LYS A 89 10.88 -10.78 28.46
N HIS A 90 10.06 -11.26 29.40
CA HIS A 90 8.99 -12.20 29.11
C HIS A 90 7.84 -11.58 28.29
N PHE A 91 7.66 -10.25 28.32
CA PHE A 91 6.69 -9.56 27.46
C PHE A 91 7.21 -9.31 26.04
N PHE A 92 8.51 -9.49 25.78
CA PHE A 92 9.09 -9.22 24.47
C PHE A 92 8.45 -10.05 23.32
N PRO A 93 8.25 -11.38 23.45
CA PRO A 93 7.59 -12.15 22.40
C PRO A 93 6.15 -11.66 22.12
N LEU A 94 5.41 -11.29 23.18
CA LEU A 94 4.06 -10.74 23.06
C LEU A 94 4.07 -9.39 22.35
N ALA A 95 5.03 -8.51 22.67
CA ALA A 95 5.20 -7.22 21.99
C ALA A 95 5.43 -7.40 20.49
N VAL A 96 6.34 -8.31 20.10
CA VAL A 96 6.61 -8.64 18.69
C VAL A 96 5.37 -9.19 18.00
N PHE A 97 4.65 -10.12 18.65
CA PHE A 97 3.40 -10.66 18.13
C PHE A 97 2.36 -9.56 17.88
N LEU A 98 2.17 -8.64 18.84
CA LEU A 98 1.21 -7.54 18.73
C LEU A 98 1.58 -6.56 17.61
N LEU A 99 2.87 -6.25 17.43
CA LEU A 99 3.33 -5.42 16.31
C LEU A 99 3.06 -6.07 14.96
N ILE A 100 3.34 -7.38 14.83
CA ILE A 100 3.04 -8.14 13.62
C ILE A 100 1.52 -8.16 13.38
N PHE A 101 0.72 -8.39 14.42
CA PHE A 101 -0.73 -8.38 14.35
C PHE A 101 -1.27 -7.05 13.82
N ILE A 102 -0.79 -5.92 14.36
CA ILE A 102 -1.18 -4.58 13.89
C ILE A 102 -0.75 -4.35 12.45
N PHE A 103 0.44 -4.82 12.06
CA PHE A 103 0.90 -4.71 10.67
C PHE A 103 0.02 -5.53 9.71
N ILE A 104 -0.36 -6.76 10.06
CA ILE A 104 -1.30 -7.56 9.27
C ILE A 104 -2.64 -6.85 9.19
N LEU A 105 -3.18 -6.39 10.33
CA LEU A 105 -4.45 -5.68 10.38
C LEU A 105 -4.41 -4.44 9.48
N PHE A 106 -3.32 -3.68 9.52
CA PHE A 106 -3.08 -2.55 8.63
C PHE A 106 -3.12 -2.95 7.15
N LEU A 107 -2.45 -4.03 6.77
CA LEU A 107 -2.47 -4.53 5.39
C LEU A 107 -3.86 -5.05 4.97
N VAL A 108 -4.59 -5.70 5.87
CA VAL A 108 -5.96 -6.16 5.61
C VAL A 108 -6.88 -4.96 5.40
N LEU A 109 -6.87 -3.98 6.31
CA LEU A 109 -7.66 -2.75 6.20
C LEU A 109 -7.32 -1.95 4.94
N LYS A 110 -6.03 -1.93 4.55
CA LYS A 110 -5.56 -1.34 3.29
C LYS A 110 -6.13 -2.05 2.06
N ASN A 111 -6.13 -3.37 2.04
CA ASN A 111 -6.73 -4.15 0.95
C ASN A 111 -8.26 -3.96 0.90
N VAL A 112 -8.92 -3.87 2.06
CA VAL A 112 -10.33 -3.47 2.13
C VAL A 112 -10.51 -2.08 1.51
N SER A 113 -9.75 -1.07 1.94
CA SER A 113 -9.88 0.29 1.39
C SER A 113 -9.67 0.36 -0.13
N GLY A 114 -8.77 -0.46 -0.68
CA GLY A 114 -8.54 -0.51 -2.12
C GLY A 114 -9.67 -1.22 -2.88
N ILE A 115 -10.15 -2.35 -2.37
CA ILE A 115 -11.22 -3.14 -3.03
C ILE A 115 -12.58 -2.46 -2.88
N TYR A 116 -12.85 -1.91 -1.70
CA TYR A 116 -14.13 -1.31 -1.29
C TYR A 116 -14.10 0.18 -1.62
N ASP A 117 -14.03 0.49 -2.92
CA ASP A 117 -14.29 1.85 -3.36
C ASP A 117 -15.73 2.19 -2.96
N ALA A 118 -15.89 3.23 -2.14
CA ALA A 118 -17.04 3.56 -1.29
C ALA A 118 -18.42 3.74 -1.95
N ILE A 119 -18.53 3.42 -3.23
CA ILE A 119 -19.58 3.85 -4.13
C ILE A 119 -20.36 2.64 -4.68
N TYR A 120 -19.82 1.42 -4.56
CA TYR A 120 -20.49 0.22 -5.07
C TYR A 120 -20.87 -0.74 -3.94
N PRO A 121 -22.14 -1.23 -3.91
CA PRO A 121 -22.49 -2.35 -3.05
C PRO A 121 -21.66 -3.56 -3.45
N LEU A 122 -21.09 -4.26 -2.47
CA LEU A 122 -20.23 -5.42 -2.70
C LEU A 122 -20.95 -6.46 -3.54
N GLN A 123 -20.33 -6.90 -4.64
CA GLN A 123 -20.72 -8.14 -5.29
C GLN A 123 -20.11 -9.35 -4.57
N GLU A 124 -20.70 -10.53 -4.72
CA GLU A 124 -20.19 -11.75 -4.09
C GLU A 124 -18.77 -12.11 -4.57
N GLY A 125 -18.44 -11.78 -5.82
CA GLY A 125 -17.10 -11.95 -6.39
C GLY A 125 -16.02 -11.16 -5.65
N ASP A 126 -16.34 -9.94 -5.19
CA ASP A 126 -15.40 -9.09 -4.43
C ASP A 126 -15.10 -9.69 -3.05
N LYS A 127 -16.11 -10.30 -2.41
CA LYS A 127 -15.93 -11.00 -1.13
C LYS A 127 -15.00 -12.21 -1.29
N ALA A 128 -15.14 -12.96 -2.38
CA ALA A 128 -14.27 -14.10 -2.66
C ALA A 128 -12.82 -13.67 -2.92
N VAL A 129 -12.61 -12.61 -3.70
CA VAL A 129 -11.28 -12.03 -3.95
C VAL A 129 -10.66 -11.52 -2.66
N PHE A 130 -11.43 -10.83 -1.81
CA PHE A 130 -10.97 -10.35 -0.51
C PHE A 130 -10.50 -11.50 0.39
N ARG A 131 -11.32 -12.55 0.55
CA ARG A 131 -10.93 -13.74 1.33
C ARG A 131 -9.64 -14.36 0.80
N GLN A 132 -9.50 -14.48 -0.52
CA GLN A 132 -8.30 -15.03 -1.13
C GLN A 132 -7.06 -14.17 -0.83
N VAL A 133 -7.18 -12.85 -0.86
CA VAL A 133 -6.08 -11.93 -0.52
C VAL A 133 -5.69 -12.09 0.95
N VAL A 134 -6.64 -12.16 1.87
CA VAL A 134 -6.37 -12.36 3.30
C VAL A 134 -5.69 -13.71 3.54
N ILE A 135 -6.19 -14.79 2.95
CA ILE A 135 -5.58 -16.12 3.07
C ILE A 135 -4.15 -16.11 2.53
N ASN A 136 -3.93 -15.51 1.35
CA ASN A 136 -2.61 -15.43 0.75
C ASN A 136 -1.64 -14.60 1.59
N LEU A 137 -2.11 -13.52 2.23
CA LEU A 137 -1.30 -12.70 3.14
C LEU A 137 -0.83 -13.52 4.36
N HIS A 138 -1.73 -14.29 4.98
CA HIS A 138 -1.37 -15.15 6.11
C HIS A 138 -0.43 -16.27 5.70
N LYS A 139 -0.66 -16.92 4.56
CA LYS A 139 0.26 -17.92 3.99
C LYS A 139 1.64 -17.34 3.74
N PHE A 140 1.72 -16.15 3.15
CA PHE A 140 2.99 -15.47 2.90
C PHE A 140 3.72 -15.13 4.19
N LEU A 141 3.01 -14.61 5.20
CA LEU A 141 3.61 -14.34 6.51
C LEU A 141 4.16 -15.61 7.17
N LEU A 142 3.41 -16.72 7.11
CA LEU A 142 3.86 -18.00 7.64
C LEU A 142 5.17 -18.44 6.96
N ILE A 143 5.27 -18.32 5.63
CA ILE A 143 6.50 -18.61 4.88
C ILE A 143 7.65 -17.73 5.36
N VAL A 144 7.42 -16.42 5.56
CA VAL A 144 8.44 -15.49 6.07
C VAL A 144 8.90 -15.88 7.48
N ILE A 145 7.98 -16.24 8.38
CA ILE A 145 8.31 -16.67 9.75
C ILE A 145 9.13 -17.96 9.72
N ILE A 146 8.73 -18.95 8.91
CA ILE A 146 9.47 -20.20 8.75
C ILE A 146 10.86 -19.93 8.19
N ALA A 147 10.99 -19.08 7.17
CA ALA A 147 12.29 -18.70 6.61
C ALA A 147 13.18 -18.01 7.64
N ALA A 148 12.63 -17.10 8.45
CA ALA A 148 13.36 -16.43 9.53
C ALA A 148 13.81 -17.42 10.62
N ALA A 149 12.97 -18.39 10.98
CA ALA A 149 13.29 -19.45 11.94
C ALA A 149 14.38 -20.39 11.40
N LEU A 150 14.29 -20.80 10.13
CA LEU A 150 15.34 -21.59 9.48
C LEU A 150 16.67 -20.85 9.44
N LEU A 151 16.67 -19.55 9.11
CA LEU A 151 17.87 -18.71 9.16
C LEU A 151 18.48 -18.66 10.56
N TYR A 152 17.64 -18.57 11.60
CA TYR A 152 18.09 -18.63 12.99
C TYR A 152 18.75 -19.98 13.32
N VAL A 153 18.11 -21.09 12.98
CA VAL A 153 18.64 -22.44 13.20
C VAL A 153 19.98 -22.63 12.48
N VAL A 154 20.08 -22.21 11.22
CA VAL A 154 21.33 -22.25 10.44
C VAL A 154 22.41 -21.38 11.09
N SER A 155 22.06 -20.18 11.58
CA SER A 155 23.01 -19.32 12.29
C SER A 155 23.51 -19.94 13.58
N VAL A 156 22.65 -20.65 14.34
CA VAL A 156 23.06 -21.34 15.57
C VAL A 156 23.96 -22.53 15.25
N PHE A 157 23.61 -23.31 14.22
CA PHE A 157 24.42 -24.42 13.73
C PHE A 157 25.81 -23.96 13.30
N LEU A 158 25.90 -22.91 12.47
CA LEU A 158 27.16 -22.35 11.99
C LEU A 158 28.02 -21.79 13.12
N LYS A 159 27.40 -21.13 14.11
CA LYS A 159 28.10 -20.65 15.30
C LYS A 159 28.64 -21.82 16.14
N TYR A 160 27.88 -22.90 16.30
CA TYR A 160 28.27 -24.02 17.14
C TYR A 160 29.38 -24.87 16.51
N TYR A 161 29.26 -25.24 15.23
CA TYR A 161 30.19 -26.16 14.58
C TYR A 161 31.38 -25.48 13.91
N TYR A 162 31.23 -24.22 13.48
CA TYR A 162 32.24 -23.52 12.67
C TYR A 162 32.69 -22.18 13.27
N ASP A 163 32.16 -21.78 14.44
CA ASP A 163 32.31 -20.44 15.05
C ASP A 163 32.00 -19.26 14.08
N ILE A 164 31.23 -19.53 13.02
CA ILE A 164 30.81 -18.50 12.06
C ILE A 164 29.63 -17.74 12.66
N ARG A 165 29.85 -16.46 12.98
CA ARG A 165 28.84 -15.58 13.57
C ARG A 165 28.07 -14.82 12.50
N ILE A 166 26.85 -15.26 12.20
CA ILE A 166 25.94 -14.49 11.35
C ILE A 166 25.35 -13.32 12.14
N PRO A 167 25.43 -12.07 11.64
CA PRO A 167 24.91 -10.88 12.33
C PRO A 167 23.38 -10.75 12.19
N LEU A 168 22.62 -11.71 12.74
CA LEU A 168 21.13 -11.71 12.68
C LEU A 168 20.49 -10.41 13.18
N LYS A 169 21.13 -9.75 14.17
CA LYS A 169 20.68 -8.46 14.72
C LYS A 169 20.65 -7.34 13.67
N SER A 170 21.48 -7.43 12.63
CA SER A 170 21.51 -6.48 11.52
C SER A 170 20.64 -6.94 10.35
N ILE A 171 20.63 -8.25 10.07
CA ILE A 171 19.89 -8.82 8.94
C ILE A 171 18.37 -8.67 9.14
N TYR A 172 17.83 -9.02 10.31
CA TYR A 172 16.37 -9.03 10.51
C TYR A 172 15.71 -7.65 10.38
N PRO A 173 16.22 -6.57 10.99
CA PRO A 173 15.63 -5.24 10.81
C PRO A 173 15.62 -4.78 9.36
N VAL A 174 16.72 -5.04 8.63
CA VAL A 174 16.87 -4.70 7.22
C VAL A 174 15.90 -5.52 6.36
N ALA A 175 15.79 -6.82 6.60
CA ALA A 175 14.88 -7.70 5.89
C ALA A 175 13.41 -7.30 6.10
N ILE A 176 13.00 -7.02 7.35
CA ILE A 176 11.64 -6.57 7.66
C ILE A 176 11.34 -5.23 6.98
N ARG A 177 12.31 -4.31 6.95
CA ARG A 177 12.18 -3.01 6.28
C ARG A 177 11.94 -3.18 4.78
N PHE A 178 12.78 -3.95 4.09
CA PHE A 178 12.60 -4.20 2.66
C PHE A 178 11.33 -4.97 2.35
N LEU A 179 10.96 -5.93 3.20
CA LEU A 179 9.71 -6.67 3.08
C LEU A 179 8.49 -5.76 3.18
N GLY A 180 8.49 -4.84 4.15
CA GLY A 180 7.43 -3.84 4.32
C GLY A 180 7.29 -2.91 3.12
N ILE A 181 8.42 -2.38 2.62
CA ILE A 181 8.47 -1.55 1.41
C ILE A 181 7.91 -2.34 0.21
N PHE A 182 8.41 -3.56 0.00
CA PHE A 182 8.01 -4.41 -1.09
C PHE A 182 6.51 -4.70 -1.07
N LEU A 183 5.96 -5.11 0.09
CA LEU A 183 4.53 -5.40 0.22
C LEU A 183 3.67 -4.16 -0.08
N LEU A 184 4.01 -3.00 0.48
CA LEU A 184 3.22 -1.78 0.28
C LEU A 184 3.27 -1.29 -1.17
N LEU A 185 4.44 -1.31 -1.80
CA LEU A 185 4.59 -0.97 -3.22
C LEU A 185 3.90 -1.98 -4.12
N PHE A 186 4.01 -3.28 -3.82
CA PHE A 186 3.37 -4.33 -4.59
C PHE A 186 1.84 -4.20 -4.57
N TYR A 187 1.25 -3.99 -3.38
CA TYR A 187 -0.19 -3.77 -3.26
C TYR A 187 -0.63 -2.45 -3.91
N GLY A 188 0.14 -1.36 -3.74
CA GLY A 188 -0.15 -0.06 -4.35
C GLY A 188 -0.12 -0.10 -5.88
N LEU A 189 0.93 -0.72 -6.46
CA LEU A 189 1.08 -0.87 -7.90
C LEU A 189 0.00 -1.78 -8.49
N ARG A 190 -0.29 -2.91 -7.82
CA ARG A 190 -1.39 -3.80 -8.19
C ARG A 190 -2.71 -3.03 -8.24
N PHE A 191 -2.98 -2.20 -7.24
CA PHE A 191 -4.21 -1.41 -7.18
C PHE A 191 -4.33 -0.43 -8.35
N ILE A 192 -3.29 0.37 -8.61
CA ILE A 192 -3.27 1.34 -9.72
C ILE A 192 -3.49 0.65 -11.07
N TRP A 193 -2.85 -0.49 -11.28
CA TRP A 193 -2.97 -1.25 -12.53
C TRP A 193 -4.36 -1.84 -12.75
N ILE A 194 -5.05 -2.25 -11.70
CA ILE A 194 -6.39 -2.85 -11.82
C ILE A 194 -7.45 -1.77 -11.95
N LYS A 195 -7.25 -0.60 -11.34
CA LYS A 195 -8.22 0.49 -11.29
C LYS A 195 -8.90 0.77 -12.65
N PRO A 196 -8.18 1.01 -13.77
CA PRO A 196 -8.84 1.31 -15.05
C PRO A 196 -9.69 0.15 -15.58
N PHE A 197 -9.26 -1.09 -15.36
CA PHE A 197 -10.01 -2.27 -15.80
C PHE A 197 -11.24 -2.52 -14.95
N ARG A 198 -11.14 -2.39 -13.62
CA ARG A 198 -12.28 -2.46 -12.69
C ARG A 198 -13.29 -1.33 -12.94
N GLU A 199 -12.80 -0.19 -13.38
CA GLU A 199 -13.68 0.91 -13.76
C GLU A 199 -14.50 0.63 -15.03
N ASN A 200 -13.98 -0.22 -15.93
CA ASN A 200 -14.63 -0.63 -17.17
C ASN A 200 -15.42 -1.95 -17.03
N GLU A 201 -15.10 -2.78 -16.05
CA GLU A 201 -15.69 -4.10 -15.82
C GLU A 201 -16.23 -4.20 -14.38
N PHE A 202 -17.52 -4.49 -14.23
CA PHE A 202 -18.16 -4.58 -12.90
C PHE A 202 -17.61 -5.72 -12.01
N ASP A 203 -16.95 -6.71 -12.58
CA ASP A 203 -16.42 -7.87 -11.87
C ASP A 203 -14.89 -7.76 -11.73
N THR A 204 -14.44 -7.75 -10.48
CA THR A 204 -13.01 -7.68 -10.12
C THR A 204 -12.21 -8.84 -10.73
N GLN A 205 -12.77 -10.05 -10.84
CA GLN A 205 -12.03 -11.19 -11.41
C GLN A 205 -11.72 -11.01 -12.90
N LYS A 206 -12.67 -10.47 -13.66
CA LYS A 206 -12.48 -10.20 -15.09
C LYS A 206 -11.43 -9.11 -15.32
N ALA A 207 -11.45 -8.07 -14.49
CA ALA A 207 -10.43 -7.02 -14.51
C ALA A 207 -9.01 -7.57 -14.30
N TYR A 208 -8.83 -8.55 -13.41
CA TYR A 208 -7.54 -9.24 -13.23
C TYR A 208 -7.08 -10.00 -14.48
N ILE A 209 -8.00 -10.73 -15.13
CA ILE A 209 -7.69 -11.51 -16.34
C ILE A 209 -7.24 -10.57 -17.46
N LYS A 210 -7.96 -9.47 -17.66
CA LYS A 210 -7.65 -8.49 -18.69
C LYS A 210 -6.34 -7.76 -18.44
N LEU A 211 -6.09 -7.34 -17.21
CA LEU A 211 -4.79 -6.77 -16.82
C LEU A 211 -3.65 -7.76 -17.13
N ARG A 212 -3.84 -9.05 -16.83
CA ARG A 212 -2.81 -10.08 -17.10
C ARG A 212 -2.55 -10.23 -18.61
N MET A 213 -3.58 -10.17 -19.43
CA MET A 213 -3.44 -10.22 -20.89
C MET A 213 -2.72 -8.97 -21.43
N ASP A 214 -3.14 -7.78 -20.98
CA ASP A 214 -2.55 -6.52 -21.42
C ASP A 214 -1.09 -6.36 -20.95
N TYR A 215 -0.78 -6.78 -19.72
CA TYR A 215 0.59 -6.83 -19.20
C TYR A 215 1.50 -7.74 -20.05
N LYS A 216 0.99 -8.90 -20.47
CA LYS A 216 1.76 -9.81 -21.33
C LYS A 216 2.05 -9.21 -22.70
N ALA A 217 1.11 -8.46 -23.26
CA ALA A 217 1.28 -7.79 -24.55
C ALA A 217 2.26 -6.60 -24.46
N HIS A 218 2.21 -5.85 -23.36
CA HIS A 218 2.91 -4.56 -23.23
C HIS A 218 3.89 -4.50 -22.05
N ARG A 219 4.63 -5.60 -21.81
CA ARG A 219 5.49 -5.78 -20.61
C ARG A 219 6.41 -4.59 -20.33
N ASN A 220 7.05 -4.05 -21.36
CA ASN A 220 8.01 -2.95 -21.21
C ASN A 220 7.36 -1.66 -20.71
N LEU A 221 6.16 -1.32 -21.21
CA LEU A 221 5.41 -0.13 -20.77
C LEU A 221 4.97 -0.27 -19.31
N TYR A 222 4.50 -1.46 -18.92
CA TYR A 222 4.16 -1.73 -17.52
C TYR A 222 5.39 -1.70 -16.61
N SER A 223 6.53 -2.23 -17.05
CA SER A 223 7.79 -2.12 -16.30
C SER A 223 8.28 -0.68 -16.14
N ALA A 224 8.20 0.13 -17.20
CA ALA A 224 8.55 1.55 -17.14
C ALA A 224 7.62 2.32 -16.19
N HIS A 225 6.31 2.05 -16.26
CA HIS A 225 5.35 2.63 -15.32
C HIS A 225 5.62 2.19 -13.88
N ALA A 226 5.95 0.92 -13.63
CA ALA A 226 6.33 0.45 -12.30
C ALA A 226 7.54 1.19 -11.76
N LEU A 227 8.59 1.35 -12.59
CA LEU A 227 9.80 2.07 -12.21
C LEU A 227 9.50 3.55 -11.89
N PHE A 228 8.74 4.22 -12.76
CA PHE A 228 8.30 5.59 -12.54
C PHE A 228 7.51 5.73 -11.24
N TYR A 229 6.56 4.82 -10.99
CA TYR A 229 5.77 4.82 -9.77
C TYR A 229 6.64 4.65 -8.52
N VAL A 230 7.55 3.68 -8.52
CA VAL A 230 8.48 3.46 -7.40
C VAL A 230 9.36 4.69 -7.15
N LEU A 231 9.89 5.31 -8.22
CA LEU A 231 10.70 6.52 -8.11
C LEU A 231 9.89 7.67 -7.49
N MET A 232 8.66 7.89 -7.95
CA MET A 232 7.78 8.92 -7.39
C MET A 232 7.46 8.68 -5.92
N VAL A 233 7.26 7.42 -5.51
CA VAL A 233 7.03 7.06 -4.11
C VAL A 233 8.27 7.37 -3.26
N ILE A 234 9.47 7.07 -3.74
CA ILE A 234 10.73 7.37 -3.05
C ILE A 234 10.91 8.90 -2.89
N VAL A 235 10.69 9.65 -3.97
CA VAL A 235 10.76 11.13 -3.96
C VAL A 235 9.70 11.71 -3.03
N GLY A 236 8.47 11.20 -3.06
CA GLY A 236 7.40 11.63 -2.16
C GLY A 236 7.73 11.38 -0.69
N ALA A 237 8.29 10.21 -0.37
CA ALA A 237 8.73 9.89 0.98
C ALA A 237 9.90 10.79 1.45
N PHE A 238 10.80 11.16 0.54
CA PHE A 238 11.88 12.11 0.82
C PHE A 238 11.34 13.52 1.10
N ILE A 239 10.43 14.02 0.26
CA ILE A 239 9.76 15.32 0.48
C ILE A 239 9.02 15.31 1.82
N TYR A 240 8.33 14.22 2.14
CA TYR A 240 7.65 14.06 3.41
C TYR A 240 8.62 14.12 4.60
N ASN A 241 9.76 13.42 4.51
CA ASN A 241 10.78 13.46 5.56
C ASN A 241 11.27 14.89 5.84
N ILE A 242 11.54 15.67 4.79
CA ILE A 242 11.91 17.09 4.91
C ILE A 242 10.77 17.89 5.56
N LEU A 243 9.53 17.72 5.09
CA LEU A 243 8.39 18.47 5.59
C LEU A 243 8.14 18.20 7.09
N ILE A 244 8.25 16.94 7.52
CA ILE A 244 8.08 16.57 8.92
C ILE A 244 9.20 17.14 9.79
N LEU A 245 10.46 16.94 9.41
CA LEU A 245 11.60 17.30 10.25
C LEU A 245 11.85 18.81 10.26
N ASP A 246 11.77 19.47 9.11
CA ASP A 246 12.17 20.87 8.98
C ASP A 246 11.01 21.84 9.15
N VAL A 247 9.81 21.49 8.71
CA VAL A 247 8.67 22.43 8.71
C VAL A 247 7.82 22.25 9.96
N LEU A 248 7.31 21.04 10.21
CA LEU A 248 6.40 20.82 11.33
C LEU A 248 7.09 21.01 12.69
N TYR A 249 8.31 20.53 12.86
CA TYR A 249 9.02 20.70 14.13
C TYR A 249 9.26 22.18 14.46
N ARG A 250 9.55 23.01 13.45
CA ARG A 250 9.67 24.47 13.62
C ARG A 250 8.34 25.12 13.97
N ILE A 251 7.25 24.69 13.33
CA ILE A 251 5.89 25.21 13.64
C ILE A 251 5.49 24.84 15.07
N PHE A 252 5.74 23.60 15.50
CA PHE A 252 5.47 23.15 16.87
C PHE A 252 6.30 23.91 17.91
N GLY A 253 7.58 24.15 17.62
CA GLY A 253 8.43 25.00 18.44
C GLY A 253 7.92 26.43 18.55
N TRP A 254 7.42 27.02 17.45
CA TRP A 254 6.83 28.36 17.46
C TRP A 254 5.52 28.43 18.26
N LEU A 255 4.69 27.39 18.19
CA LEU A 255 3.41 27.30 18.91
C LEU A 255 3.54 26.85 20.37
N ASN A 256 4.76 26.57 20.87
CA ASN A 256 5.01 25.96 22.18
C ASN A 256 4.17 24.69 22.43
N PHE A 257 3.88 23.93 21.38
CA PHE A 257 3.09 22.71 21.45
C PHE A 257 3.98 21.50 21.18
N SER A 258 3.99 20.54 22.10
CA SER A 258 4.70 19.26 21.88
C SER A 258 3.69 18.18 21.49
N PRO A 259 3.69 17.71 20.21
CA PRO A 259 2.79 16.64 19.76
C PRO A 259 3.22 15.24 20.24
N ASN A 260 4.22 15.15 21.11
CA ASN A 260 4.88 13.90 21.44
C ASN A 260 3.93 12.97 22.22
N LEU A 261 3.74 11.77 21.68
CA LEU A 261 3.10 10.67 22.35
C LEU A 261 4.09 10.00 23.30
N TYR A 262 3.67 9.82 24.55
CA TYR A 262 4.52 9.26 25.59
C TYR A 262 4.31 7.75 25.72
N PHE A 263 5.40 7.02 25.89
CA PHE A 263 5.38 5.62 26.25
C PHE A 263 5.35 5.44 27.75
N THR A 264 4.69 4.39 28.19
CA THR A 264 4.68 3.97 29.58
C THR A 264 5.72 2.87 29.83
N PRO A 265 6.30 2.78 31.02
CA PRO A 265 7.17 1.67 31.38
C PRO A 265 6.38 0.34 31.27
N PRO A 266 6.94 -0.75 30.73
CA PRO A 266 6.23 -2.01 30.53
C PRO A 266 6.06 -2.81 31.84
N ALA A 267 5.50 -2.19 32.87
CA ALA A 267 5.32 -2.79 34.20
C ALA A 267 4.15 -3.80 34.24
N SER A 268 3.26 -3.75 33.25
CA SER A 268 2.08 -4.61 33.17
C SER A 268 1.68 -4.88 31.72
N ILE A 269 0.80 -5.88 31.51
CA ILE A 269 0.21 -6.18 30.20
C ILE A 269 -0.56 -4.97 29.64
N PHE A 270 -1.26 -4.21 30.49
CA PHE A 270 -1.97 -3.00 30.05
C PHE A 270 -1.02 -1.90 29.57
N ALA A 271 0.13 -1.72 30.24
CA ALA A 271 1.16 -0.79 29.79
C ALA A 271 1.76 -1.21 28.44
N LEU A 272 1.97 -2.51 28.23
CA LEU A 272 2.39 -3.03 26.93
C LEU A 272 1.34 -2.73 25.84
N LEU A 273 0.07 -3.03 26.09
CA LEU A 273 -1.01 -2.76 25.14
C LEU A 273 -1.13 -1.27 24.81
N TYR A 274 -0.99 -0.41 25.82
CA TYR A 274 -0.94 1.04 25.63
C TYR A 274 0.21 1.47 24.71
N ASN A 275 1.43 0.99 24.97
CA ASN A 275 2.60 1.32 24.15
C ASN A 275 2.42 0.88 22.68
N ILE A 276 1.87 -0.31 22.48
CA ILE A 276 1.54 -0.84 21.16
C ILE A 276 0.47 0.03 20.47
N PHE A 277 -0.54 0.47 21.22
CA PHE A 277 -1.58 1.37 20.71
C PHE A 277 -1.01 2.75 20.32
N ILE A 278 -0.09 3.30 21.10
CA ILE A 278 0.62 4.55 20.75
C ILE A 278 1.40 4.42 19.44
N ILE A 279 2.07 3.30 19.21
CA ILE A 279 2.75 3.03 17.91
C ILE A 279 1.74 3.04 16.76
N ALA A 280 0.56 2.43 16.96
CA ALA A 280 -0.49 2.43 15.94
C ALA A 280 -1.01 3.85 15.66
N ILE A 281 -1.22 4.68 16.69
CA ILE A 281 -1.61 6.08 16.51
C ILE A 281 -0.54 6.87 15.76
N ALA A 282 0.73 6.73 16.14
CA ALA A 282 1.84 7.41 15.45
C ALA A 282 1.88 7.05 13.96
N LEU A 283 1.63 5.77 13.61
CA LEU A 283 1.54 5.32 12.22
C LEU A 283 0.34 5.93 11.49
N LEU A 284 -0.83 6.01 12.13
CA LEU A 284 -2.02 6.64 11.54
C LEU A 284 -1.82 8.14 11.32
N LEU A 285 -1.22 8.85 12.26
CA LEU A 285 -0.87 10.28 12.13
C LEU A 285 0.12 10.50 10.99
N SER A 286 1.15 9.66 10.90
CA SER A 286 2.10 9.71 9.80
C SER A 286 1.42 9.50 8.45
N ASN A 287 0.53 8.52 8.34
CA ASN A 287 -0.22 8.26 7.11
C ASN A 287 -1.17 9.41 6.75
N LEU A 288 -1.82 10.03 7.73
CA LEU A 288 -2.73 11.15 7.50
C LEU A 288 -1.99 12.32 6.85
N LEU A 289 -0.82 12.68 7.38
CA LEU A 289 0.00 13.76 6.80
C LEU A 289 0.65 13.38 5.47
N PHE A 290 0.94 12.10 5.25
CA PHE A 290 1.50 11.63 3.99
C PHE A 290 0.44 11.55 2.88
N SER A 291 -0.83 11.40 3.24
CA SER A 291 -1.94 11.19 2.30
C SER A 291 -2.08 12.21 1.15
N PRO A 292 -1.78 13.53 1.31
CA PRO A 292 -1.84 14.47 0.19
C PRO A 292 -0.79 14.17 -0.88
N LEU A 293 0.43 13.79 -0.48
CA LEU A 293 1.50 13.39 -1.39
C LEU A 293 1.13 12.08 -2.11
N VAL A 294 0.55 11.14 -1.37
CA VAL A 294 0.04 9.89 -1.96
C VAL A 294 -0.97 10.17 -3.06
N LYS A 295 -1.97 11.02 -2.79
CA LYS A 295 -2.98 11.42 -3.78
C LYS A 295 -2.38 12.11 -5.00
N ALA A 296 -1.38 12.98 -4.81
CA ALA A 296 -0.72 13.66 -5.91
C ALA A 296 0.03 12.66 -6.82
N ILE A 297 0.78 11.74 -6.21
CA ILE A 297 1.53 10.71 -6.93
C ILE A 297 0.58 9.75 -7.64
N THR A 298 -0.49 9.28 -6.99
CA THR A 298 -1.44 8.37 -7.63
C THR A 298 -2.21 9.05 -8.75
N TYR A 299 -2.56 10.33 -8.61
CA TYR A 299 -3.14 11.10 -9.72
C TYR A 299 -2.20 11.17 -10.94
N ILE A 300 -0.91 11.41 -10.73
CA ILE A 300 0.08 11.46 -11.82
C ILE A 300 0.27 10.07 -12.44
N ALA A 301 0.41 9.03 -11.61
CA ALA A 301 0.58 7.65 -12.08
C ALA A 301 -0.64 7.16 -12.88
N GLU A 302 -1.85 7.50 -12.44
CA GLU A 302 -3.08 7.16 -13.16
C GLU A 302 -3.15 7.82 -14.54
N LYS A 303 -2.68 9.07 -14.68
CA LYS A 303 -2.60 9.75 -15.99
C LYS A 303 -1.58 9.13 -16.92
N LEU A 304 -0.50 8.58 -16.38
CA LEU A 304 0.57 7.93 -17.14
C LEU A 304 0.34 6.42 -17.32
N HIS A 305 -0.85 5.93 -16.96
CA HIS A 305 -1.14 4.51 -17.01
C HIS A 305 -1.00 3.96 -18.46
N PRO A 306 -0.31 2.81 -18.68
CA PRO A 306 -0.07 2.26 -20.01
C PRO A 306 -1.32 2.10 -20.88
N HIS A 307 -2.43 1.65 -20.28
CA HIS A 307 -3.72 1.50 -20.96
C HIS A 307 -4.23 2.79 -21.64
N LEU A 308 -4.03 3.95 -21.01
CA LEU A 308 -4.46 5.23 -21.59
C LEU A 308 -3.57 5.66 -22.75
N TYR A 309 -2.27 5.43 -22.63
CA TYR A 309 -1.31 5.71 -23.69
C TYR A 309 -1.60 4.86 -24.94
N LEU A 310 -1.87 3.56 -24.74
CA LEU A 310 -2.23 2.64 -25.81
C LEU A 310 -3.58 3.00 -26.45
N ALA A 311 -4.57 3.39 -25.65
CA ALA A 311 -5.87 3.84 -26.17
C ALA A 311 -5.74 5.12 -27.01
N LYS A 312 -4.87 6.05 -26.60
CA LYS A 312 -4.60 7.28 -27.37
C LYS A 312 -3.86 6.97 -28.68
N ALA A 313 -2.81 6.16 -28.63
CA ALA A 313 -2.07 5.75 -29.82
C ALA A 313 -2.95 5.00 -30.84
N ALA A 314 -3.91 4.21 -30.37
CA ALA A 314 -4.86 3.54 -31.24
C ALA A 314 -5.85 4.52 -31.92
N ALA A 315 -6.23 5.61 -31.25
CA ALA A 315 -7.11 6.63 -31.83
C ALA A 315 -6.39 7.51 -32.87
N ASP A 316 -5.14 7.89 -32.61
CA ASP A 316 -4.34 8.70 -33.53
C ASP A 316 -4.04 7.94 -34.86
N ASN A 317 -3.91 6.61 -34.79
CA ASN A 317 -3.74 5.76 -35.98
C ASN A 317 -5.03 5.62 -36.82
N ASP A 318 -6.21 5.69 -36.20
CA ASP A 318 -7.51 5.58 -36.88
C ASP A 318 -7.87 6.87 -37.63
N GLU A 319 -7.41 8.04 -37.14
CA GLU A 319 -7.54 9.33 -37.86
C GLU A 319 -6.59 9.45 -39.05
N THR A 320 -5.41 8.81 -39.01
CA THR A 320 -4.44 8.85 -40.11
C THR A 320 -4.82 7.90 -41.25
N ASP A 321 -5.44 6.75 -40.95
CA ASP A 321 -5.98 5.82 -41.96
C ASP A 321 -7.25 6.34 -42.65
N GLN A 322 -7.94 7.36 -42.11
CA GLN A 322 -9.08 8.02 -42.78
C GLN A 322 -8.68 9.16 -43.74
N ILE A 323 -7.41 9.56 -43.74
CA ILE A 323 -6.89 10.66 -44.58
C ILE A 323 -6.16 10.13 -45.83
N CYS A 324 -5.99 8.81 -45.96
CA CYS A 324 -5.46 8.13 -47.15
C CYS A 324 -6.56 7.47 -47.98
#